data_AF-A0A842N5F6-F1
#
_entry.id   AF-A0A842N5F6-F1
#
_cell.length_a   1.000
_cell.length_b   1.000
_cell.length_c   1.000
_cell.angle_alpha   90.00
_cell.angle_beta   90.00
_cell.angle_gamma   90.00
#
_symmetry.space_group_name_H-M   'P 1'
#
loop_
_entity.id
_entity.type
_entity.pdbx_description
1 polymer ?
#
loop_
_entity_poly.entity_id
_entity_poly.type
_entity_poly.pdbx_seq_one_letter_code
_entity_poly.pdbx_strand_id
1 'polypeptide(L)' 'MTTAYDVPADVLINRLSGYMKENIREIQPADWAGYVKTGSHVERVPQNPDWWYVRSASVLRKLYMKGPVGVSRLRKEYG' A
#
# COMPACT_ATOMS: atom_id res chain seq x y z
N MET A 1 -16.88 -13.53 14.38
CA MET A 1 -16.47 -12.16 14.01
C MET A 1 -15.42 -12.30 12.93
N THR A 2 -15.63 -11.73 11.75
CA THR A 2 -14.68 -11.82 10.63
C THR A 2 -13.52 -10.85 10.83
N THR A 3 -12.29 -11.34 10.68
CA THR A 3 -11.05 -10.58 10.85
C THR A 3 -10.32 -10.42 9.51
N ALA A 4 -9.26 -9.62 9.47
CA ALA A 4 -8.43 -9.47 8.27
C ALA A 4 -7.67 -10.76 7.88
N TYR A 5 -7.64 -11.77 8.75
CA TYR A 5 -7.07 -13.09 8.46
C TYR A 5 -8.02 -13.98 7.65
N ASP A 6 -9.33 -13.69 7.69
CA ASP A 6 -10.38 -14.51 7.08
C ASP A 6 -10.69 -14.10 5.63
N VAL A 7 -10.07 -13.02 5.15
CA VAL A 7 -10.33 -12.44 3.82
C VAL A 7 -9.06 -12.57 2.95
N PRO A 8 -9.20 -12.97 1.67
CA PRO A 8 -8.10 -12.93 0.71
C PRO A 8 -7.42 -11.56 0.64
N ALA A 9 -6.09 -11.57 0.57
CA ALA A 9 -5.29 -10.36 0.68
C ALA A 9 -5.58 -9.36 -0.43
N ASP A 10 -5.73 -9.84 -1.66
CA ASP A 10 -6.06 -9.08 -2.86
C ASP A 10 -7.41 -8.38 -2.74
N VAL A 11 -8.45 -9.11 -2.31
CA VAL A 11 -9.81 -8.57 -2.14
C VAL A 11 -9.82 -7.47 -1.08
N LEU A 12 -9.17 -7.72 0.06
CA LEU A 12 -9.07 -6.74 1.14
C LEU A 12 -8.32 -5.48 0.70
N ILE A 13 -7.17 -5.65 0.04
CA ILE A 13 -6.34 -4.51 -0.41
C ILE A 13 -7.09 -3.67 -1.45
N ASN A 14 -7.77 -4.30 -2.41
CA ASN A 14 -8.52 -3.58 -3.44
C ASN A 14 -9.71 -2.78 -2.87
N ARG A 15 -10.46 -3.37 -1.94
CA ARG A 15 -11.53 -2.65 -1.23
C ARG A 15 -10.99 -1.51 -0.39
N LEU A 16 -9.89 -1.76 0.33
CA LEU A 16 -9.28 -0.78 1.23
C LEU A 16 -8.65 0.39 0.46
N SER A 17 -8.01 0.13 -0.68
CA SER A 17 -7.43 1.19 -1.50
C SER A 17 -8.50 2.14 -2.05
N GLY A 18 -9.64 1.59 -2.51
CA GLY A 18 -10.80 2.40 -2.91
C GLY A 18 -11.34 3.24 -1.77
N TYR A 19 -11.55 2.62 -0.59
CA TYR A 19 -12.00 3.34 0.60
C TYR A 19 -11.04 4.47 1.00
N MET A 20 -9.72 4.21 1.01
CA MET A 20 -8.70 5.22 1.34
C MET A 20 -8.72 6.38 0.35
N LYS A 21 -8.88 6.10 -0.95
CA LYS A 21 -8.93 7.12 -2.00
C LYS A 21 -10.12 8.06 -1.85
N GLU A 22 -11.29 7.53 -1.52
CA GLU A 22 -12.53 8.30 -1.43
C GLU A 22 -12.71 9.00 -0.08
N ASN A 23 -12.29 8.37 1.02
CA ASN A 23 -12.68 8.77 2.37
C ASN A 23 -11.54 9.39 3.19
N ILE A 24 -10.26 9.19 2.82
CA ILE A 24 -9.11 9.63 3.63
C ILE A 24 -8.25 10.61 2.84
N ARG A 25 -8.36 11.90 3.18
CA ARG A 25 -7.67 12.98 2.48
C ARG A 25 -6.18 13.03 2.82
N GLU A 26 -5.80 12.56 4.00
CA GLU A 26 -4.43 12.55 4.51
C GLU A 26 -3.51 11.57 3.76
N ILE A 27 -4.09 10.59 3.05
CA ILE A 27 -3.35 9.57 2.29
C ILE A 27 -3.19 10.00 0.81
N GLN A 28 -3.50 11.25 0.47
CA GLN A 28 -3.31 11.74 -0.90
C GLN A 28 -1.87 11.55 -1.38
N PRO A 29 -1.67 11.16 -2.65
CA PRO A 29 -0.34 11.05 -3.23
C PRO A 29 0.33 12.42 -3.22
N ALA A 30 1.60 12.45 -2.84
CA ALA A 30 2.42 13.64 -2.98
C ALA A 30 2.68 13.95 -4.47
N ASP A 31 3.03 15.20 -4.77
CA ASP A 31 3.25 15.66 -6.15
C ASP A 31 4.28 14.83 -6.93
N TRP A 32 5.29 14.31 -6.22
CA TRP A 32 6.35 13.50 -6.81
C TRP A 32 5.92 12.05 -7.12
N ALA A 33 4.79 11.57 -6.60
CA ALA A 33 4.38 10.17 -6.68
C ALA A 33 4.18 9.66 -8.12
N GLY A 34 3.88 10.56 -9.07
CA GLY A 34 3.76 10.22 -10.50
C GLY A 34 5.08 10.07 -11.24
N TYR A 35 6.19 10.55 -10.67
CA TYR A 35 7.48 10.66 -11.37
C TYR A 35 8.53 9.68 -10.85
N VAL A 36 8.30 9.07 -9.68
CA VAL A 36 9.28 8.21 -9.03
C VAL A 36 9.05 6.73 -9.32
N LYS A 37 10.14 5.97 -9.19
CA LYS A 37 10.12 4.51 -9.17
C LYS A 37 9.94 4.02 -7.73
N THR A 38 9.33 2.85 -7.55
CA THR A 38 9.06 2.31 -6.19
C THR A 38 10.29 1.71 -5.51
N GLY A 39 11.37 1.47 -6.24
CA GLY A 39 12.62 0.92 -5.73
C GLY A 39 13.76 1.12 -6.71
N SER A 40 15.01 0.99 -6.24
CA SER A 40 16.21 1.12 -7.09
C SER A 40 16.28 0.02 -8.15
N HIS A 41 15.75 -1.17 -7.84
CA HIS A 41 15.70 -2.33 -8.72
C HIS A 41 14.63 -2.22 -9.83
N VAL A 42 13.74 -1.21 -9.78
CA VAL A 42 12.69 -1.02 -10.79
C VAL A 42 13.17 -0.06 -11.86
N GLU A 43 12.85 -0.32 -13.12
CA GLU A 43 13.25 0.53 -14.26
C GLU A 43 12.23 1.63 -14.60
N ARG A 44 10.94 1.33 -14.47
CA ARG A 44 9.84 2.23 -14.87
C ARG A 44 9.00 2.69 -13.67
N VAL A 45 8.30 3.80 -13.84
CA VAL A 45 7.30 4.27 -12.86
C VAL A 45 6.11 3.30 -12.80
N PRO A 46 5.37 3.23 -11.67
CA PRO A 46 4.16 2.43 -11.59
C PRO A 46 3.14 2.80 -12.67
N GLN A 47 2.62 1.78 -13.38
CA GLN A 47 1.60 2.00 -14.41
C GLN A 47 0.20 2.27 -13.84
N ASN A 48 -0.06 1.78 -12.62
CA ASN A 48 -1.31 2.04 -11.94
C ASN A 48 -1.27 3.46 -11.35
N PRO A 49 -2.15 4.40 -11.77
CA PRO A 49 -2.18 5.75 -11.20
C PRO A 49 -2.53 5.75 -9.70
N ASP A 50 -3.28 4.74 -9.24
CA ASP A 50 -3.70 4.59 -7.85
C ASP A 50 -2.70 3.75 -7.02
N TRP A 51 -1.47 3.56 -7.52
CA TRP A 51 -0.46 2.73 -6.85
C TRP A 51 -0.18 3.17 -5.40
N TRP A 52 -0.29 4.48 -5.13
CA TRP A 52 -0.10 5.05 -3.79
C TRP A 52 -1.09 4.47 -2.78
N TYR A 53 -2.38 4.43 -3.15
CA TYR A 53 -3.44 3.89 -2.30
C TYR A 53 -3.31 2.37 -2.13
N VAL A 54 -2.95 1.66 -3.20
CA VAL A 54 -2.70 0.21 -3.14
C VAL A 54 -1.53 -0.11 -2.21
N ARG A 55 -0.45 0.69 -2.27
CA ARG A 55 0.71 0.54 -1.38
C ARG A 55 0.34 0.80 0.07
N SER A 56 -0.40 1.88 0.33
CA SER A 56 -0.88 2.24 1.67
C SER A 56 -1.77 1.15 2.27
N ALA A 57 -2.72 0.61 1.49
CA ALA A 57 -3.57 -0.50 1.91
C ALA A 57 -2.76 -1.77 2.24
N SER A 58 -1.76 -2.11 1.40
CA SER A 58 -0.85 -3.23 1.66
C SER A 58 -0.03 -3.05 2.94
N VAL A 59 0.48 -1.84 3.20
CA VAL A 59 1.22 -1.51 4.44
C VAL A 59 0.31 -1.65 5.66
N LEU A 60 -0.92 -1.10 5.61
CA LEU A 60 -1.86 -1.19 6.72
C LEU A 60 -2.19 -2.64 7.07
N ARG A 61 -2.45 -3.48 6.05
CA ARG A 61 -2.69 -4.91 6.24
C ARG A 61 -1.48 -5.60 6.90
N LYS A 62 -0.26 -5.30 6.45
CA LYS A 62 0.96 -5.88 7.05
C LYS A 62 1.14 -5.46 8.50
N LEU A 63 0.88 -4.19 8.84
CA LEU A 63 0.93 -3.70 10.22
C LEU A 63 -0.12 -4.42 11.10
N TYR A 64 -1.33 -4.62 10.58
CA TYR A 64 -2.36 -5.36 11.30
C TYR A 64 -1.95 -6.82 11.55
N MET A 65 -1.35 -7.49 10.57
CA MET A 65 -0.98 -8.90 10.67
C MET A 65 0.31 -9.18 11.44
N LYS A 66 1.32 -8.32 11.29
CA LYS A 66 2.67 -8.54 11.82
C LYS A 66 2.96 -7.69 13.07
N GLY A 67 2.01 -6.84 13.48
CA GLY A 67 2.20 -5.87 14.54
C GLY A 67 3.13 -4.72 14.10
N PRO A 68 3.83 -4.08 15.06
CA PRO A 68 4.70 -2.95 14.74
C PRO A 68 5.87 -3.39 13.85
N VAL A 69 5.93 -2.86 12.62
CA VAL A 69 7.01 -3.11 11.66
C VAL A 69 7.67 -1.80 11.27
N GLY A 70 8.99 -1.72 11.43
CA GLY A 70 9.79 -0.57 11.04
C GLY A 70 10.00 -0.43 9.53
N VAL A 71 10.32 0.79 9.09
CA VAL A 71 10.54 1.14 7.68
C VAL A 71 11.61 0.27 7.02
N SER A 72 12.72 -0.02 7.70
CA SER A 72 13.81 -0.86 7.18
C SER A 72 13.34 -2.27 6.79
N ARG A 73 12.42 -2.85 7.56
CA ARG A 73 11.87 -4.18 7.29
C ARG A 73 10.86 -4.15 6.14
N LEU A 74 10.01 -3.12 6.10
CA LEU A 74 9.08 -2.92 4.98
C LEU A 74 9.82 -2.72 3.65
N ARG A 75 10.92 -1.94 3.64
CA ARG A 75 11.75 -1.76 2.45
C ARG A 75 12.24 -3.09 1.90
N LYS A 76 12.75 -3.98 2.76
CA LYS A 76 13.22 -5.31 2.36
C LYS A 76 12.08 -6.20 1.84
N GLU A 77 10.87 -6.09 2.38
CA GLU A 77 9.71 -6.87 1.93
C GLU A 77 9.15 -6.41 0.57
N TYR A 78 9.35 -5.15 0.20
CA TYR A 78 8.86 -4.58 -1.05
C TYR A 78 9.92 -4.52 -2.18
N GLY A 79 11.15 -4.94 -1.89
CA GLY A 79 12.26 -5.03 -2.85
C GLY A 79 13.24 -3.87 -2.75
#